data_AF-A0A359GWI1-F1
#
_entry.id   AF-A0A359GWI1-F1
#
_cell.length_a   1.000
_cell.length_b   1.000
_cell.length_c   1.000
_cell.angle_alpha   90.00
_cell.angle_beta   90.00
_cell.angle_gamma   90.00
#
_symmetry.space_group_name_H-M   'P 1'
#
loop_
_entity.id
_entity.type
_entity.pdbx_description
1 polymer ?
#
loop_
_entity_poly.entity_id
_entity_poly.type
_entity_poly.pdbx_seq_one_letter_code
_entity_poly.pdbx_strand_id
1 'polypeptide(L)'
;MAGGASSEISSSSATIDAQIKSQVESAIANAADLPPGFTVEVNEGMVLINGSVVCEGCGGLRTPGNVGTIQQSLGAVVRAVPGVMSVEFSLSYSD
;
A
#
# COMPACT_ATOMS: atom_id res chain seq x y z
N MET A 1 32.34 -11.36 23.30
CA MET A 1 31.69 -10.11 22.85
C MET A 1 30.87 -10.45 21.61
N ALA A 2 29.57 -10.70 21.76
CA ALA A 2 28.67 -10.93 20.63
C ALA A 2 27.29 -10.42 21.03
N GLY A 3 26.80 -9.37 20.36
CA GLY A 3 25.50 -8.78 20.69
C GLY A 3 25.19 -7.45 19.99
N GLY A 4 25.75 -7.20 18.80
CA GLY A 4 25.62 -5.91 18.11
C GLY A 4 24.93 -5.95 16.74
N ALA A 5 24.48 -7.11 16.25
CA ALA A 5 23.97 -7.20 14.87
C ALA A 5 22.44 -7.02 14.73
N SER A 6 21.67 -7.08 15.82
CA SER A 6 20.20 -7.05 15.71
C SER A 6 19.62 -5.64 15.59
N SER A 7 20.27 -4.63 16.15
CA SER A 7 19.75 -3.25 16.20
C SER A 7 20.01 -2.45 14.92
N GLU A 8 21.10 -2.76 14.22
CA GLU A 8 21.50 -2.10 12.97
C GLU A 8 20.57 -2.48 11.81
N ILE A 9 20.14 -3.75 11.77
CA ILE A 9 19.22 -4.27 10.75
C ILE A 9 17.83 -3.66 10.93
N SER A 10 17.30 -3.60 12.17
CA SER A 10 16.00 -2.96 12.43
C SER A 10 15.98 -1.45 12.18
N SER A 11 17.09 -0.75 12.40
CA SER A 11 17.18 0.69 12.12
C SER A 11 17.29 0.96 10.63
N SER A 12 18.03 0.12 9.91
CA SER A 12 18.16 0.19 8.45
C SER A 12 16.83 -0.16 7.77
N SER A 13 16.13 -1.21 8.24
CA SER A 13 14.82 -1.59 7.71
C SER A 13 13.80 -0.49 7.95
N ALA A 14 13.72 0.10 9.16
CA ALA A 14 12.83 1.22 9.43
C ALA A 14 13.08 2.43 8.51
N THR A 15 14.34 2.69 8.14
CA THR A 15 14.69 3.76 7.20
C THR A 15 14.27 3.42 5.77
N ILE A 16 14.46 2.17 5.35
CA ILE A 16 14.03 1.65 4.05
C ILE A 16 12.50 1.66 3.96
N ASP A 17 11.80 1.21 5.00
CA ASP A 17 10.35 1.21 5.11
C ASP A 17 9.79 2.62 5.00
N ALA A 18 10.42 3.60 5.65
CA ALA A 18 10.05 5.01 5.52
C ALA A 18 10.25 5.54 4.09
N GLN A 19 11.33 5.14 3.40
CA GLN A 19 11.53 5.50 1.99
C GLN A 19 10.49 4.84 1.07
N ILE A 20 10.21 3.55 1.26
CA ILE A 20 9.18 2.83 0.50
C ILE A 20 7.84 3.51 0.73
N LYS A 21 7.49 3.83 1.98
CA LYS A 21 6.26 4.53 2.33
C LYS A 21 6.13 5.84 1.55
N SER A 22 7.14 6.71 1.61
CA SER A 22 7.10 8.00 0.91
C SER A 22 6.99 7.86 -0.61
N GLN A 23 7.66 6.86 -1.19
CA GLN A 23 7.56 6.55 -2.62
C GLN A 23 6.16 6.06 -2.99
N VAL A 24 5.58 5.15 -2.19
CA VAL A 24 4.23 4.63 -2.40
C VAL A 24 3.20 5.74 -2.24
N GLU A 25 3.28 6.56 -1.20
CA GLU A 25 2.38 7.71 -0.99
C GLU A 25 2.45 8.68 -2.17
N SER A 26 3.65 8.98 -2.66
CA SER A 26 3.82 9.81 -3.85
C SER A 26 3.22 9.16 -5.09
N ALA A 27 3.43 7.86 -5.29
CA ALA A 27 2.92 7.14 -6.44
C ALA A 27 1.38 7.08 -6.45
N ILE A 28 0.77 6.88 -5.28
CA ILE A 28 -0.69 6.94 -5.09
C ILE A 28 -1.20 8.35 -5.36
N ALA A 29 -0.54 9.38 -4.83
CA ALA A 29 -0.92 10.78 -5.07
C ALA A 29 -0.81 11.19 -6.55
N ASN A 30 0.09 10.58 -7.31
CA ASN A 30 0.22 10.81 -8.76
C ASN A 30 -0.77 10.00 -9.60
N ALA A 31 -1.39 8.95 -9.02
CA ALA A 31 -2.37 8.14 -9.72
C ALA A 31 -3.73 8.85 -9.72
N ALA A 32 -4.07 9.48 -10.84
CA ALA A 32 -5.35 10.18 -11.02
C ALA A 32 -6.57 9.23 -10.95
N ASP A 33 -6.37 7.93 -11.16
CA ASP A 33 -7.40 6.90 -11.11
C ASP A 33 -7.73 6.41 -9.68
N LEU A 34 -7.02 6.91 -8.66
CA LEU A 34 -7.21 6.49 -7.27
C LEU A 34 -7.85 7.61 -6.43
N PRO A 35 -8.89 7.29 -5.64
CA PRO A 35 -9.47 8.27 -4.74
C PRO A 35 -8.48 8.68 -3.63
N PRO A 36 -8.56 9.92 -3.12
CA PRO A 36 -7.78 10.31 -1.95
C PRO A 36 -8.31 9.64 -0.68
N GLY A 37 -7.48 9.53 0.36
CA GLY A 37 -7.88 8.97 1.67
C GLY A 37 -7.36 7.56 1.96
N PHE A 38 -6.36 7.10 1.22
CA PHE A 38 -5.59 5.90 1.57
C PHE A 38 -4.46 6.24 2.55
N THR A 39 -4.32 5.42 3.58
CA THR A 39 -3.20 5.40 4.50
C THR A 39 -2.25 4.28 4.10
N VAL A 40 -0.96 4.60 4.01
CA VAL A 40 0.08 3.62 3.68
C VAL A 40 0.92 3.32 4.92
N GLU A 41 1.06 2.05 5.22
CA GLU A 41 1.96 1.54 6.25
C GLU A 41 2.94 0.56 5.61
N VAL A 42 4.21 0.63 6.02
CA VAL A 42 5.24 -0.26 5.49
C VAL A 42 5.97 -0.89 6.65
N ASN A 43 6.13 -2.21 6.60
CA ASN A 43 6.81 -2.98 7.62
C ASN A 43 7.66 -4.07 6.96
N GLU A 44 8.99 -3.95 7.06
CA GLU A 44 9.93 -4.91 6.48
C GLU A 44 9.68 -5.18 4.98
N GLY A 45 9.36 -4.12 4.21
CA GLY A 45 9.02 -4.22 2.78
C GLY A 45 7.62 -4.76 2.46
N MET A 46 6.81 -5.09 3.46
CA MET A 46 5.37 -5.33 3.30
C MET A 46 4.63 -4.00 3.35
N VAL A 47 3.88 -3.67 2.30
CA VAL A 47 3.08 -2.45 2.22
C VAL A 47 1.63 -2.80 2.55
N LEU A 48 1.13 -2.29 3.67
CA LEU A 48 -0.28 -2.34 4.03
C LEU A 48 -0.95 -1.04 3.61
N ILE A 49 -2.04 -1.16 2.84
CA ILE A 49 -2.81 -0.01 2.40
C ILE A 49 -4.19 -0.09 3.03
N ASN A 50 -4.47 0.89 3.88
CA ASN A 50 -5.75 1.07 4.53
C ASN A 50 -6.51 2.21 3.86
N GLY A 51 -7.81 2.09 3.71
CA GLY A 51 -8.61 3.18 3.20
C GLY A 51 -10.07 2.83 3.06
N SER A 52 -10.88 3.86 2.90
CA SER A 52 -12.31 3.73 2.67
C SER A 52 -12.57 4.08 1.22
N VAL A 53 -12.92 3.08 0.40
CA VAL A 53 -13.25 3.32 -1.00
C VAL A 53 -14.76 3.43 -1.09
N VAL A 54 -15.25 4.65 -1.31
CA VAL A 54 -16.65 4.88 -1.68
C VAL A 54 -16.78 4.45 -3.13
N CYS A 55 -17.34 3.27 -3.32
CA CYS A 55 -17.47 2.67 -4.62
C CYS A 55 -18.93 2.79 -5.03
N GLU A 56 -19.23 3.88 -5.74
CA GLU A 56 -20.53 4.14 -6.37
C GLU A 56 -20.78 3.04 -7.44
N GLY A 57 -21.27 1.88 -7.01
CA GLY A 57 -21.38 0.67 -7.83
C GLY A 57 -20.90 -0.65 -7.21
N CYS A 58 -20.39 -0.65 -5.97
CA CYS A 58 -20.06 -1.86 -5.20
C CYS A 58 -21.29 -2.52 -4.53
N GLY A 59 -22.50 -2.16 -4.97
CA GLY A 59 -23.77 -2.65 -4.46
C GLY A 59 -23.94 -4.16 -4.65
N GLY A 60 -23.47 -4.94 -3.68
CA GLY A 60 -23.90 -6.31 -3.40
C GLY A 60 -23.53 -7.40 -4.43
N LEU A 61 -22.89 -7.06 -5.55
CA LEU A 61 -22.33 -8.05 -6.47
C LEU A 61 -20.90 -8.38 -6.04
N ARG A 62 -20.61 -9.67 -5.89
CA ARG A 62 -19.35 -10.24 -5.36
C ARG A 62 -18.05 -9.84 -6.09
N THR A 63 -18.13 -8.97 -7.09
CA THR A 63 -17.11 -8.02 -7.59
C THR A 63 -17.70 -7.36 -8.85
N PRO A 64 -18.03 -6.06 -8.85
CA PRO A 64 -18.30 -5.32 -10.08
C PRO A 64 -16.99 -5.10 -10.85
N GLY A 65 -17.03 -5.15 -12.19
CA GLY A 65 -15.87 -5.12 -13.08
C GLY A 65 -14.95 -3.89 -13.00
N ASN A 66 -15.26 -2.90 -12.15
CA ASN A 66 -14.46 -1.68 -11.95
C ASN A 66 -13.66 -1.63 -10.63
N VAL A 67 -13.93 -2.51 -9.66
CA VAL A 67 -13.19 -2.57 -8.38
C VAL A 67 -11.87 -3.31 -8.54
N GLY A 68 -11.90 -4.34 -9.39
CA GLY A 68 -10.69 -5.01 -9.86
C GLY A 68 -9.70 -4.01 -10.44
N THR A 69 -10.15 -2.97 -11.12
CA THR A 69 -9.30 -1.92 -11.68
C THR A 69 -8.65 -1.05 -10.63
N ILE A 70 -9.34 -0.65 -9.55
CA ILE A 70 -8.71 0.15 -8.47
C ILE A 70 -7.65 -0.67 -7.74
N GLN A 71 -7.95 -1.91 -7.32
CA GLN A 71 -6.95 -2.75 -6.66
C GLN A 71 -5.83 -3.19 -7.62
N GLN A 72 -6.11 -3.41 -8.91
CA GLN A 72 -5.08 -3.70 -9.90
C GLN A 72 -4.20 -2.49 -10.17
N SER A 73 -4.78 -1.30 -10.36
CA SER A 73 -4.03 -0.06 -10.56
C SER A 73 -3.22 0.29 -9.33
N LEU A 74 -3.83 0.30 -8.14
CA LEU A 74 -3.14 0.52 -6.87
C LEU A 74 -2.04 -0.52 -6.64
N GLY A 75 -2.35 -1.80 -6.85
CA GLY A 75 -1.38 -2.88 -6.73
C GLY A 75 -0.25 -2.81 -7.76
N ALA A 76 -0.51 -2.33 -8.98
CA ALA A 76 0.50 -2.11 -10.00
C ALA A 76 1.41 -0.93 -9.62
N VAL A 77 0.83 0.18 -9.17
CA VAL A 77 1.55 1.37 -8.71
C VAL A 77 2.45 1.03 -7.52
N VAL A 78 1.93 0.29 -6.54
CA VAL A 78 2.68 -0.08 -5.32
C VAL A 78 3.76 -1.11 -5.64
N ARG A 79 3.47 -2.14 -6.46
CA ARG A 79 4.48 -3.12 -6.89
C ARG A 79 5.55 -2.53 -7.81
N ALA A 80 5.29 -1.39 -8.45
CA ALA A 80 6.29 -0.68 -9.23
C ALA A 80 7.35 0.02 -8.35
N VAL A 81 7.09 0.19 -7.05
CA VAL A 81 8.04 0.81 -6.13
C VAL A 81 9.16 -0.18 -5.78
N PRO A 82 10.44 0.19 -6.01
CA PRO A 82 11.56 -0.68 -5.67
C PRO A 82 11.66 -0.88 -4.15
N GLY A 83 11.72 -2.14 -3.73
CA GLY A 83 11.79 -2.52 -2.31
C GLY A 83 10.49 -3.11 -1.74
N VAL A 84 9.36 -3.04 -2.48
CA VAL A 84 8.11 -3.69 -2.08
C VAL A 84 8.23 -5.21 -2.29
N MET A 85 8.13 -5.97 -1.20
CA MET A 85 8.12 -7.42 -1.23
C MET A 85 6.71 -8.00 -1.35
N SER A 86 5.75 -7.37 -0.70
CA SER A 86 4.34 -7.77 -0.70
C SER A 86 3.45 -6.57 -0.44
N VAL A 87 2.22 -6.64 -0.95
CA VAL A 87 1.20 -5.61 -0.74
C VAL A 87 -0.06 -6.27 -0.21
N GLU A 88 -0.62 -5.69 0.84
CA GLU A 88 -1.82 -6.12 1.54
C GLU A 88 -2.82 -4.96 1.55
N PHE A 89 -4.10 -5.26 1.32
CA PHE A 89 -5.12 -4.26 1.11
C PHE A 89 -6.24 -4.45 2.12
N SER A 90 -6.32 -3.53 3.07
CA SER A 90 -7.37 -3.49 4.08
C SER A 90 -8.31 -2.32 3.75
N LEU A 91 -9.13 -2.53 2.72
CA LEU A 91 -10.05 -1.52 2.21
C LEU A 91 -11.46 -1.77 2.74
N SER A 92 -12.04 -0.76 3.39
CA SER A 92 -13.45 -0.74 3.73
C SER A 92 -14.24 -0.17 2.54
N TYR A 93 -15.21 -0.92 2.06
CA TYR A 93 -16.10 -0.46 0.99
C TYR A 93 -17.41 0.00 1.63
N SER A 94 -17.69 1.29 1.48
CA SER A 94 -18.97 1.88 1.89
C SER A 94 -19.85 2.06 0.65
N ASP A 95 -21.13 1.72 0.77
CA ASP A 95 -22.19 2.00 -0.21
C ASP A 95 -22.59 3.47 -0.16
#